data_AF-A0A417YRQ3-F1
#
_entry.id   AF-A0A417YRQ3-F1
#
_cell.length_a   1.000
_cell.length_b   1.000
_cell.length_c   1.000
_cell.angle_alpha   90.00
_cell.angle_beta   90.00
_cell.angle_gamma   90.00
#
_symmetry.space_group_name_H-M   'P 1'
#
loop_
_entity.id
_entity.type
_entity.pdbx_description
1 polymer ?
#
loop_
_entity_poly.entity_id
_entity_poly.type
_entity_poly.pdbx_seq_one_letter_code
_entity_poly.pdbx_strand_id
1 'polypeptide(L)'
;MAIPRSPCFVLTLELDSHHRLFSAADKELEILRVIYNTVLGNYLKLENQMKRQKEYKRWIRQLKGINRKLARDEENPFLQNELKCVREKLKGLRDQYQLTEYASHAWIKSNRKHFGDRVNAAVSQKTASRA
;
A
#
# COMPACT_ATOMS: atom_id res chain seq x y z
N MET A 1 45.34 -16.77 -0.12
CA MET A 1 45.24 -16.78 -1.60
C MET A 1 44.03 -15.95 -1.99
N ALA A 2 44.20 -14.88 -2.78
CA ALA A 2 43.10 -14.02 -3.21
C ALA A 2 42.41 -14.62 -4.44
N ILE A 3 41.08 -14.75 -4.40
CA ILE A 3 40.28 -15.25 -5.53
C ILE A 3 40.33 -14.18 -6.63
N PRO A 4 40.78 -14.49 -7.86
CA PRO A 4 40.80 -13.52 -8.95
C PRO A 4 39.36 -13.14 -9.31
N ARG A 5 38.98 -11.88 -9.11
CA ARG A 5 37.67 -11.36 -9.55
C ARG A 5 37.76 -10.97 -11.02
N SER A 6 36.80 -11.44 -11.81
CA SER A 6 36.62 -11.00 -13.20
C SER A 6 36.47 -9.48 -13.24
N PRO A 7 37.11 -8.78 -14.19
CA PRO A 7 36.99 -7.33 -14.29
C PRO A 7 35.53 -6.96 -14.58
N CYS A 8 34.97 -6.09 -13.74
CA CYS A 8 33.61 -5.56 -13.90
C CYS A 8 33.72 -4.18 -14.53
N PHE A 9 33.14 -4.00 -15.70
CA PHE A 9 33.11 -2.72 -16.40
C PHE A 9 31.71 -2.13 -16.32
N VAL A 10 31.61 -0.87 -15.89
CA VAL A 10 30.34 -0.13 -15.89
C VAL A 10 30.32 0.72 -17.14
N LEU A 11 29.51 0.31 -18.11
CA LEU A 11 29.22 1.10 -19.31
C LEU A 11 28.17 2.16 -18.98
N THR A 12 28.54 3.42 -19.13
CA THR A 12 27.60 4.55 -19.04
C THR A 12 27.41 5.07 -20.46
N LEU A 13 26.22 4.90 -21.02
CA LEU A 13 25.87 5.34 -22.36
C LEU A 13 24.90 6.52 -22.25
N GLU A 14 25.05 7.49 -23.13
CA GLU A 14 24.08 8.57 -23.26
C GLU A 14 22.79 8.02 -23.86
N LEU A 15 21.66 8.34 -23.22
CA LEU A 15 20.35 7.91 -23.67
C LEU A 15 19.87 8.84 -24.79
N ASP A 16 19.74 8.31 -26.01
CA ASP A 16 19.24 9.08 -27.14
C ASP A 16 17.76 9.45 -26.92
N SER A 17 17.51 10.74 -26.68
CA SER A 17 16.25 11.23 -26.13
C SER A 17 15.31 11.69 -27.24
N HIS A 18 14.66 10.75 -27.91
CA HIS A 18 13.66 11.08 -28.92
C HIS A 18 12.43 11.73 -28.25
N HIS A 19 12.28 13.05 -28.36
CA HIS A 19 11.28 13.88 -27.65
C HIS A 19 9.85 13.31 -27.62
N ARG A 20 9.41 12.73 -28.74
CA ARG A 20 8.07 12.09 -28.84
C ARG A 20 7.87 10.92 -27.87
N LEU A 21 8.89 10.10 -27.65
CA LEU A 21 8.82 8.95 -26.73
C LEU A 21 8.70 9.43 -25.27
N PHE A 22 9.50 10.44 -24.90
CA PHE A 22 9.43 11.07 -23.58
C PHE A 22 8.08 11.72 -23.34
N SER A 23 7.55 12.47 -24.31
CA SER A 23 6.22 13.08 -24.18
C SER A 23 5.10 12.05 -23.97
N ALA A 24 5.20 10.86 -24.59
CA ALA A 24 4.24 9.78 -24.36
C ALA A 24 4.41 9.18 -22.95
N ALA A 25 5.64 8.90 -22.54
CA ALA A 25 5.95 8.38 -21.21
C ALA A 25 5.50 9.34 -20.09
N ASP A 26 5.76 10.64 -20.23
CA ASP A 26 5.36 11.66 -19.27
C ASP A 26 3.83 11.71 -19.09
N LYS A 27 3.08 11.59 -20.20
CA LYS A 27 1.61 11.52 -20.14
C LYS A 27 1.12 10.29 -19.38
N GLU A 28 1.74 9.14 -19.60
CA GLU A 28 1.41 7.91 -18.88
C GLU A 28 1.75 8.02 -17.39
N LEU A 29 2.92 8.57 -17.05
CA LEU A 29 3.35 8.82 -15.68
C LEU A 29 2.42 9.78 -14.96
N GLU A 30 1.95 10.83 -15.64
CA GLU A 30 0.96 11.75 -15.08
C GLU A 30 -0.39 11.06 -14.80
N ILE A 31 -0.86 10.22 -15.71
CA ILE A 31 -2.07 9.41 -15.47
C ILE A 31 -1.88 8.50 -14.25
N LEU A 32 -0.72 7.85 -14.15
CA LEU A 32 -0.38 6.99 -13.01
C LEU A 32 -0.32 7.78 -11.70
N ARG A 33 0.24 8.99 -11.70
CA ARG A 33 0.26 9.89 -10.54
C ARG A 33 -1.15 10.24 -10.09
N VAL A 34 -2.05 10.54 -11.02
CA VAL A 34 -3.46 10.81 -10.70
C VAL A 34 -4.13 9.56 -10.11
N ILE A 35 -3.94 8.38 -10.72
CA ILE A 35 -4.47 7.11 -10.18
C ILE A 35 -3.96 6.88 -8.76
N TYR A 36 -2.66 7.02 -8.51
CA TYR A 36 -2.06 6.88 -7.19
C TYR A 36 -2.74 7.81 -6.16
N ASN A 37 -2.79 9.11 -6.45
CA ASN A 37 -3.32 10.11 -5.54
C ASN A 37 -4.82 9.90 -5.25
N THR A 38 -5.60 9.49 -6.26
CA THR A 38 -7.02 9.20 -6.07
C THR A 38 -7.25 8.00 -5.15
N VAL A 39 -6.46 6.93 -5.32
CA VAL A 39 -6.54 5.73 -4.47
C VAL A 39 -6.09 6.05 -3.05
N LEU A 40 -4.95 6.73 -2.88
CA LEU A 40 -4.46 7.18 -1.57
C LEU A 40 -5.49 8.07 -0.87
N GLY A 41 -6.09 9.02 -1.58
CA GLY A 41 -7.14 9.88 -1.05
C GLY A 41 -8.37 9.11 -0.56
N ASN A 42 -8.77 8.06 -1.29
CA ASN A 42 -9.88 7.19 -0.86
C ASN A 42 -9.51 6.38 0.39
N TYR A 43 -8.31 5.79 0.44
CA TYR A 43 -7.83 5.09 1.63
C TYR A 43 -7.79 5.99 2.85
N LEU A 44 -7.24 7.21 2.73
CA LEU A 44 -7.20 8.17 3.83
C LEU A 44 -8.59 8.55 4.33
N LYS A 45 -9.56 8.75 3.43
CA LYS A 45 -10.95 9.05 3.81
C LYS A 45 -11.58 7.89 4.60
N LEU A 46 -11.48 6.67 4.07
CA LEU A 46 -12.04 5.47 4.71
C LEU A 46 -11.36 5.16 6.04
N GLU A 47 -10.03 5.28 6.10
CA GLU A 47 -9.27 5.07 7.32
C GLU A 47 -9.63 6.10 8.39
N ASN A 48 -9.80 7.37 8.01
CA ASN A 48 -10.24 8.41 8.94
C ASN A 48 -11.66 8.16 9.45
N GLN A 49 -12.57 7.65 8.61
CA GLN A 49 -13.90 7.24 9.04
C GLN A 49 -13.85 6.07 10.02
N MET A 50 -13.07 5.03 9.72
CA MET A 50 -12.83 3.89 10.63
C MET A 50 -12.28 4.36 11.99
N LYS A 51 -11.27 5.25 11.98
CA LYS A 51 -10.64 5.80 13.20
C LYS A 51 -11.61 6.60 14.07
N ARG A 52 -12.67 7.18 13.49
CA ARG A 52 -13.69 7.94 14.24
C ARG A 52 -14.61 7.04 15.06
N GLN A 53 -14.82 5.78 14.63
CA GLN A 53 -15.70 4.85 15.33
C GLN A 53 -15.24 4.53 16.76
N LYS A 54 -16.21 4.33 17.63
CA LYS A 54 -15.97 3.95 19.04
C LYS A 54 -15.29 2.58 19.14
N GLU A 55 -15.66 1.65 18.27
CA GLU A 55 -15.12 0.29 18.25
C GLU A 55 -13.62 0.28 17.97
N TYR A 56 -13.19 0.98 16.91
CA TYR A 56 -11.76 1.13 16.60
C TYR A 56 -10.98 1.67 17.80
N LYS A 57 -11.48 2.75 18.42
CA LYS A 57 -10.85 3.35 19.61
C LYS A 57 -10.77 2.38 20.78
N ARG A 58 -11.81 1.56 21.00
CA ARG A 58 -11.84 0.52 22.04
C ARG A 58 -10.77 -0.54 21.78
N TRP A 59 -10.73 -1.10 20.57
CA TRP A 59 -9.76 -2.15 20.21
C TRP A 59 -8.32 -1.65 20.28
N ILE A 60 -8.04 -0.41 19.86
CA ILE A 60 -6.70 0.19 19.98
C ILE A 60 -6.29 0.39 21.44
N ARG A 61 -7.20 0.81 22.33
CA ARG A 61 -6.90 0.91 23.76
C ARG A 61 -6.57 -0.45 24.38
N GLN A 62 -7.34 -1.48 24.02
CA GLN A 62 -7.09 -2.85 24.48
C GLN A 62 -5.74 -3.36 23.96
N LEU A 63 -5.43 -3.16 22.68
CA LEU A 63 -4.15 -3.53 22.09
C LEU A 63 -2.97 -2.86 22.82
N LYS A 64 -3.07 -1.56 23.11
CA LYS A 64 -2.05 -0.85 23.90
C LYS A 64 -1.92 -1.40 25.32
N GLY A 65 -3.04 -1.73 25.96
CA GLY A 65 -3.06 -2.33 27.30
C GLY A 65 -2.38 -3.71 27.32
N ILE A 66 -2.69 -4.56 26.35
CA ILE A 66 -2.11 -5.90 26.22
C ILE A 66 -0.61 -5.81 25.93
N ASN A 67 -0.18 -4.96 25.00
CA ASN A 67 1.24 -4.78 24.69
C ASN A 67 2.06 -4.29 25.89
N ARG A 68 1.49 -3.41 26.73
CA ARG A 68 2.16 -2.96 27.97
C ARG A 68 2.33 -4.08 28.99
N LYS A 69 1.38 -5.03 29.04
CA LYS A 69 1.46 -6.20 29.92
C LYS A 69 2.46 -7.23 29.38
N LEU A 70 2.43 -7.49 28.07
CA LEU A 70 3.41 -8.35 27.39
C LEU A 70 4.84 -7.84 27.51
N ALA A 71 5.06 -6.53 27.52
CA ALA A 71 6.39 -5.95 27.76
C ALA A 71 6.94 -6.23 29.17
N ARG A 72 6.10 -6.69 30.11
CA ARG A 72 6.50 -7.11 31.46
C ARG A 72 6.59 -8.64 31.54
N ASP A 73 5.62 -9.32 30.96
CA ASP A 73 5.50 -10.78 30.94
C ASP A 73 5.39 -11.27 29.48
N GLU A 74 6.53 -11.45 28.80
CA GLU A 74 6.59 -11.73 27.35
C GLU A 74 5.97 -13.08 26.96
N GLU A 75 6.03 -14.06 27.85
CA GLU A 75 5.62 -15.44 27.57
C GLU A 75 4.21 -15.81 28.06
N ASN A 76 3.42 -14.85 28.56
CA ASN A 76 2.10 -15.17 29.08
C ASN A 76 1.14 -15.63 27.94
N PRO A 77 0.74 -16.92 27.89
CA PRO A 77 -0.02 -17.47 26.78
C PRO A 77 -1.43 -16.85 26.68
N PHE A 78 -1.99 -16.40 27.81
CA PHE A 78 -3.30 -15.75 27.83
C PHE A 78 -3.26 -14.39 27.10
N LEU A 79 -2.22 -13.58 27.37
CA LEU A 79 -2.05 -12.27 26.72
C LEU A 79 -1.78 -12.40 25.23
N GLN A 80 -1.04 -13.44 24.81
CA GLN A 80 -0.81 -13.73 23.40
C GLN A 80 -2.11 -14.12 22.68
N ASN A 81 -2.97 -14.92 23.32
CA ASN A 81 -4.29 -15.27 22.79
C ASN A 81 -5.23 -14.05 22.69
N GLU A 82 -5.26 -13.19 23.72
CA GLU A 82 -6.03 -11.94 23.66
C GLU A 82 -5.53 -11.01 22.55
N LEU A 83 -4.21 -10.88 22.40
CA LEU A 83 -3.59 -10.09 21.34
C LEU A 83 -3.99 -10.61 19.95
N LYS A 84 -4.01 -11.93 19.75
CA LYS A 84 -4.47 -12.54 18.49
C LYS A 84 -5.94 -12.19 18.23
N CYS A 85 -6.81 -12.33 19.23
CA CYS A 85 -8.24 -11.98 19.12
C CYS A 85 -8.45 -10.50 18.78
N VAL A 86 -7.73 -9.58 19.43
CA VAL A 86 -7.84 -8.13 19.14
C VAL A 86 -7.33 -7.80 17.73
N ARG A 87 -6.27 -8.46 17.26
CA ARG A 87 -5.77 -8.32 15.88
C ARG A 87 -6.80 -8.79 14.86
N GLU A 88 -7.46 -9.92 15.10
CA GLU A 88 -8.52 -10.44 14.22
C GLU A 88 -9.71 -9.47 14.15
N LYS A 89 -10.13 -8.89 15.27
CA LYS A 89 -11.19 -7.87 15.30
C LYS A 89 -10.81 -6.60 14.53
N LEU A 90 -9.57 -6.14 14.67
CA LEU A 90 -9.07 -5.00 13.90
C LEU A 90 -8.97 -5.31 12.40
N LYS A 91 -8.61 -6.56 12.03
CA LYS A 91 -8.60 -7.01 10.64
C LYS A 91 -10.01 -7.03 10.06
N GLY A 92 -10.98 -7.63 10.77
CA GLY A 92 -12.38 -7.62 10.35
C GLY A 92 -12.94 -6.21 10.17
N LEU A 93 -12.57 -5.27 11.05
CA LEU A 93 -12.95 -3.87 10.90
C LEU A 93 -12.32 -3.22 9.66
N ARG A 94 -11.05 -3.51 9.35
CA ARG A 94 -10.42 -3.05 8.10
C ARG A 94 -11.11 -3.58 6.86
N ASP A 95 -11.50 -4.86 6.88
CA ASP A 95 -12.19 -5.51 5.76
C ASP A 95 -13.57 -4.88 5.52
N GLN A 96 -14.31 -4.55 6.58
CA GLN A 96 -15.59 -3.82 6.49
C GLN A 96 -15.45 -2.45 5.83
N TYR A 97 -14.34 -1.76 6.10
CA TYR A 97 -14.03 -0.46 5.51
C TYR A 97 -13.36 -0.53 4.14
N GLN A 98 -13.29 -1.73 3.54
CA GLN A 98 -12.65 -1.96 2.24
C GLN A 98 -11.19 -1.45 2.21
N LEU A 99 -10.49 -1.49 3.34
CA LEU A 99 -9.08 -1.12 3.45
C LEU A 99 -8.19 -2.30 3.02
N THR A 100 -8.50 -2.88 1.87
CA THR A 100 -7.82 -4.02 1.26
C THR A 100 -7.30 -3.66 -0.11
N GLU A 101 -6.24 -4.33 -0.56
CA GLU A 101 -5.65 -4.10 -1.89
C GLU A 101 -6.66 -4.35 -3.01
N TYR A 102 -7.48 -5.40 -2.90
CA TYR A 102 -8.50 -5.74 -3.89
C TYR A 102 -9.56 -4.65 -4.07
N ALA A 103 -9.89 -3.90 -3.00
CA ALA A 103 -10.81 -2.77 -3.11
C ALA A 103 -10.23 -1.65 -3.99
N SER A 104 -8.91 -1.39 -3.91
CA SER A 104 -8.27 -0.39 -4.77
C SER A 104 -8.41 -0.74 -6.24
N HIS A 105 -8.33 -2.03 -6.59
CA HIS A 105 -8.46 -2.49 -7.98
C HIS A 105 -9.84 -2.16 -8.57
N ALA A 106 -10.89 -2.21 -7.74
CA ALA A 106 -12.23 -1.82 -8.17
C ALA A 106 -12.31 -0.31 -8.46
N TRP A 107 -11.68 0.53 -7.64
CA TRP A 107 -11.71 2.00 -7.78
C TRP A 107 -11.02 2.46 -9.07
N ILE A 108 -9.87 1.86 -9.40
CA ILE A 108 -9.06 2.24 -10.57
C ILE A 108 -9.79 1.99 -11.88
N LYS A 109 -10.70 1.01 -11.94
CA LYS A 109 -11.41 0.67 -13.18
C LYS A 109 -12.14 1.88 -13.78
N SER A 110 -12.70 2.74 -12.92
CA SER A 110 -13.35 3.99 -13.35
C SER A 110 -12.33 5.04 -13.83
N ASN A 111 -11.25 5.25 -13.06
CA ASN A 111 -10.18 6.19 -13.40
C ASN A 111 -9.48 5.83 -14.71
N ARG A 112 -9.20 4.55 -14.95
CA ARG A 112 -8.54 4.08 -16.17
C ARG A 112 -9.41 4.33 -17.41
N LYS A 113 -10.73 4.08 -17.30
CA LYS A 113 -11.69 4.40 -18.36
C LYS A 113 -11.76 5.90 -18.65
N HIS A 114 -11.67 6.76 -17.63
CA HIS A 114 -11.63 8.20 -17.81
C HIS A 114 -10.45 8.65 -18.69
N PHE A 115 -9.30 7.98 -18.58
CA PHE A 115 -8.13 8.23 -19.41
C PHE A 115 -8.09 7.41 -20.72
N GLY A 116 -9.21 6.77 -21.11
CA GLY A 116 -9.32 6.01 -22.35
C GLY A 116 -8.44 4.76 -22.40
N ASP A 117 -8.22 4.11 -21.25
CA ASP A 117 -7.44 2.87 -21.13
C ASP A 117 -6.00 2.95 -21.66
N ARG A 118 -5.44 4.17 -21.77
CA ARG A 118 -4.07 4.45 -22.23
C ARG A 118 -3.01 3.71 -21.42
N VAL A 119 -3.22 3.58 -20.12
CA VAL A 119 -2.34 2.83 -19.23
C VAL A 119 -2.82 1.39 -19.12
N ASN A 120 -1.89 0.44 -19.18
CA ASN A 120 -2.16 -0.98 -18.99
C ASN A 120 -2.82 -1.24 -17.61
N ALA A 121 -3.81 -2.14 -17.59
CA ALA A 121 -4.50 -2.58 -16.37
C ALA A 121 -3.52 -3.07 -15.29
N ALA A 122 -2.54 -3.89 -15.66
CA ALA A 122 -1.59 -4.46 -14.70
C ALA A 122 -0.69 -3.39 -14.07
N VAL A 123 -0.28 -2.39 -14.86
CA VAL A 123 0.51 -1.24 -14.37
C VAL A 123 -0.35 -0.37 -13.45
N SER A 124 -1.59 -0.11 -13.86
CA SER A 124 -2.52 0.70 -13.06
C SER A 124 -2.83 0.06 -11.70
N GLN A 125 -3.03 -1.27 -11.66
CA GLN A 125 -3.22 -2.04 -10.43
C GLN A 125 -1.99 -1.97 -9.52
N LYS A 126 -0.80 -2.20 -10.07
CA LYS A 126 0.47 -2.07 -9.32
C LYS A 126 0.69 -0.67 -8.77
N THR A 127 0.29 0.36 -9.51
CA THR A 127 0.41 1.75 -9.04
C THR A 127 -0.54 2.02 -7.88
N ALA A 128 -1.75 1.49 -7.92
CA ALA A 128 -2.69 1.65 -6.82
C ALA A 128 -2.36 0.82 -5.59
N SER A 129 -1.77 -0.37 -5.74
CA SER A 129 -1.34 -1.16 -4.58
C SER A 129 -0.14 -0.56 -3.84
N ARG A 130 0.57 0.37 -4.49
CA ARG A 130 1.62 1.19 -3.85
C ARG A 130 1.09 2.40 -3.08
N ALA A 131 -0.17 2.79 -3.28
CA ALA A 131 -0.81 3.93 -2.64
C ALA A 131 -1.26 3.59 -1.22
#